data_AF-A0A6A4CJE8-F1
#
_entry.id   AF-A0A6A4CJE8-F1
#
_cell.length_a   1.000
_cell.length_b   1.000
_cell.length_c   1.000
_cell.angle_alpha   90.00
_cell.angle_beta   90.00
_cell.angle_gamma   90.00
#
_symmetry.space_group_name_H-M   'P 1'
#
loop_
_entity.id
_entity.type
_entity.pdbx_description
1 polymer ?
#
loop_
_entity_poly.entity_id
_entity_poly.type
_entity_poly.pdbx_seq_one_letter_code
_entity_poly.pdbx_strand_id
1 'polypeptide(L)'
;MNLRAFLFAAVASLAAVNADVNMINHDQVKAFAQPEPTTDSDKSAVKFKPQLHISYGCHPYPAVQADGSVSAGLKWSGPSDGKCKGSGLGSQVYSRSGWYKDRWAIMYAWYFPKGRQYISKYRSGHRHFWSYAIVWVDSDKPGNSVIQGRLSE
;
A
#
# COMPACT_ATOMS: atom_id res chain seq x y z
N MET A 1 16.86 17.96 -47.84
CA MET A 1 16.24 17.59 -46.55
C MET A 1 15.90 16.11 -46.59
N ASN A 2 16.64 15.27 -45.87
CA ASN A 2 16.71 13.84 -46.13
C ASN A 2 15.58 13.09 -45.40
N LEU A 3 14.41 12.99 -46.03
CA LEU A 3 13.16 12.43 -45.48
C LEU A 3 13.34 11.00 -44.90
N ARG A 4 14.33 10.26 -45.39
CA ARG A 4 14.69 8.91 -44.92
C ARG A 4 15.26 8.90 -43.50
N ALA A 5 15.94 9.96 -43.06
CA ALA A 5 16.49 10.04 -41.71
C ALA A 5 15.42 10.19 -40.62
N PHE A 6 14.27 10.81 -40.96
CA PHE A 6 13.15 11.00 -40.03
C PHE A 6 12.32 9.73 -39.83
N LEU A 7 12.19 8.88 -40.86
CA LEU A 7 11.43 7.63 -40.77
C LEU A 7 12.12 6.60 -39.84
N PHE A 8 13.44 6.56 -39.78
CA PHE A 8 14.15 5.66 -38.85
C PHE A 8 14.09 6.11 -37.39
N ALA A 9 14.05 7.42 -37.12
CA ALA A 9 13.92 7.94 -35.76
C ALA A 9 12.51 7.70 -35.16
N ALA A 10 11.47 7.64 -35.99
CA ALA A 10 10.09 7.42 -35.56
C ALA A 10 9.78 5.94 -35.22
N VAL A 11 10.48 4.97 -35.84
CA VAL A 11 10.27 3.54 -35.54
C VAL A 11 10.99 3.10 -34.26
N ALA A 12 12.09 3.77 -33.90
CA ALA A 12 12.84 3.46 -32.67
C ALA A 12 12.15 3.92 -31.36
N SER A 13 11.07 4.70 -31.46
CA SER A 13 10.38 5.30 -30.30
C SER A 13 9.08 4.59 -29.88
N LEU A 14 8.71 3.47 -30.51
CA LEU A 14 7.59 2.62 -30.11
C LEU A 14 8.05 1.25 -29.55
N ALA A 15 8.99 1.25 -28.62
CA ALA A 15 9.06 0.15 -27.66
C ALA A 15 7.98 0.40 -26.60
N ALA A 16 6.72 0.06 -26.91
CA ALA A 16 5.69 -0.05 -25.89
C ALA A 16 6.14 -1.16 -24.93
N VAL A 17 6.67 -0.78 -23.77
CA VAL A 17 6.97 -1.72 -22.70
C VAL A 17 5.61 -2.23 -22.21
N ASN A 18 5.17 -3.38 -22.71
CA ASN A 18 4.08 -4.12 -22.10
C ASN A 18 4.61 -4.63 -20.76
N ALA A 19 4.48 -3.81 -19.71
CA ALA A 19 4.75 -4.24 -18.34
C ALA A 19 3.60 -5.16 -17.92
N ASP A 20 3.73 -6.45 -18.24
CA ASP A 20 2.83 -7.47 -17.73
C ASP A 20 2.99 -7.52 -16.20
N VAL A 21 1.89 -7.31 -15.46
CA VAL A 21 1.94 -7.29 -14.00
C VAL A 21 1.88 -8.72 -13.51
N ASN A 22 3.00 -9.22 -12.97
CA ASN A 22 3.05 -10.57 -12.41
C ASN A 22 2.21 -10.65 -11.13
N MET A 23 1.08 -11.35 -11.22
CA MET A 23 0.16 -11.55 -10.10
C MET A 23 0.47 -12.89 -9.41
N ILE A 24 0.79 -12.85 -8.11
CA ILE A 24 1.15 -14.04 -7.31
C ILE A 24 0.15 -14.28 -6.18
N ASN A 25 0.12 -15.48 -5.60
CA ASN A 25 -0.81 -15.76 -4.49
C ASN A 25 -0.56 -14.83 -3.31
N HIS A 26 -1.63 -14.46 -2.59
CA HIS A 26 -1.57 -13.44 -1.54
C HIS A 26 -0.64 -13.81 -0.37
N ASP A 27 -0.42 -15.10 -0.14
CA ASP A 27 0.45 -15.67 0.89
C ASP A 27 1.88 -15.94 0.43
N GLN A 28 2.19 -15.67 -0.84
CA GLN A 28 3.54 -15.80 -1.41
C GLN A 28 4.26 -14.46 -1.57
N VAL A 29 3.55 -13.34 -1.36
CA VAL A 29 4.14 -12.00 -1.48
C VAL A 29 5.04 -11.76 -0.28
N LYS A 30 6.32 -11.47 -0.55
CA LYS A 30 7.31 -11.18 0.50
C LYS A 30 7.15 -9.74 0.99
N ALA A 31 7.10 -9.56 2.31
CA ALA A 31 7.13 -8.26 2.94
C ALA A 31 8.50 -7.58 2.74
N PHE A 32 8.51 -6.25 2.75
CA PHE A 32 9.74 -5.47 2.82
C PHE A 32 10.16 -5.37 4.28
N ALA A 33 11.45 -5.61 4.56
CA ALA A 33 12.04 -5.23 5.84
C ALA A 33 11.93 -3.71 6.00
N GLN A 34 11.60 -3.23 7.20
CA GLN A 34 11.62 -1.80 7.47
C GLN A 34 13.07 -1.32 7.43
N PRO A 35 13.45 -0.42 6.50
CA PRO A 35 14.81 0.10 6.44
C PRO A 35 15.08 1.03 7.64
N GLU A 36 16.36 1.22 7.95
CA GLU A 36 16.77 2.26 8.91
C GLU A 36 16.41 3.65 8.36
N PRO A 37 15.71 4.50 9.14
CA PRO A 37 15.21 5.77 8.66
C PRO A 37 16.36 6.79 8.53
N THR A 38 16.56 7.34 7.32
CA THR A 38 17.67 8.25 7.05
C THR A 38 17.23 9.71 7.00
N THR A 39 16.06 9.98 6.41
CA THR A 39 15.50 11.34 6.32
C THR A 39 14.62 11.68 7.52
N ASP A 40 14.34 12.97 7.75
CA ASP A 40 13.42 13.40 8.80
C ASP A 40 12.00 12.88 8.56
N SER A 41 11.57 12.82 7.29
CA SER A 41 10.30 12.20 6.89
C SER A 41 10.25 10.72 7.26
N ASP A 42 11.31 9.95 7.00
CA ASP A 42 11.36 8.52 7.35
C ASP A 42 11.28 8.33 8.87
N LYS A 43 12.07 9.11 9.62
CA LYS A 43 12.08 9.06 11.08
C LYS A 43 10.71 9.44 11.65
N SER A 44 10.05 10.43 11.06
CA SER A 44 8.69 10.84 11.43
C SER A 44 7.68 9.74 11.14
N ALA A 45 7.73 9.11 9.96
CA ALA A 45 6.87 7.99 9.60
C ALA A 45 7.05 6.78 10.52
N VAL A 46 8.27 6.48 10.96
CA VAL A 46 8.54 5.42 11.95
C VAL A 46 8.03 5.82 13.34
N LYS A 47 8.29 7.06 13.79
CA LYS A 47 7.87 7.59 15.10
C LYS A 47 6.36 7.54 15.28
N PHE A 48 5.60 7.96 14.26
CA PHE A 48 4.14 8.10 14.33
C PHE A 48 3.38 6.88 13.79
N LYS A 49 4.07 5.76 13.56
CA LYS A 49 3.46 4.54 13.04
C LYS A 49 2.33 4.06 13.98
N PRO A 50 1.09 3.97 13.50
CA PRO A 50 -0.05 3.61 14.34
C PRO A 50 -0.04 2.12 14.67
N GLN A 51 -0.69 1.78 15.79
CA GLN A 51 -1.07 0.40 16.10
C GLN A 51 -2.40 0.09 15.40
N LEU A 52 -2.48 -1.07 14.77
CA LEU A 52 -3.70 -1.55 14.13
C LEU A 52 -4.23 -2.77 14.89
N HIS A 53 -5.45 -2.65 15.41
CA HIS A 53 -6.17 -3.78 16.02
C HIS A 53 -7.18 -4.35 15.02
N ILE A 54 -7.02 -5.63 14.68
CA ILE A 54 -7.95 -6.35 13.81
C ILE A 54 -9.02 -7.00 14.67
N SER A 55 -10.19 -6.38 14.78
CA SER A 55 -11.33 -6.94 15.51
C SER A 55 -12.08 -8.00 14.70
N TYR A 56 -12.06 -7.90 13.37
CA TYR A 56 -12.73 -8.83 12.46
C TYR A 56 -12.16 -8.74 11.04
N GLY A 57 -12.25 -9.84 10.27
CA GLY A 57 -11.83 -9.89 8.87
C GLY A 57 -10.36 -10.28 8.70
N CYS A 58 -9.80 -9.95 7.53
CA CYS A 58 -8.41 -10.28 7.23
C CYS A 58 -7.43 -9.44 8.06
N HIS A 59 -6.25 -10.00 8.29
CA HIS A 59 -5.08 -9.26 8.75
C HIS A 59 -4.38 -8.58 7.56
N PRO A 60 -3.48 -7.61 7.80
CA PRO A 60 -2.72 -6.99 6.72
C PRO A 60 -1.72 -7.95 6.07
N TYR A 61 -1.56 -7.84 4.76
CA TYR A 61 -0.61 -8.60 3.93
C TYR A 61 0.23 -7.64 3.09
N PRO A 62 1.41 -8.07 2.60
CA PRO A 62 2.12 -7.36 1.54
C PRO A 62 1.29 -7.37 0.25
N ALA A 63 1.09 -6.18 -0.33
CA ALA A 63 0.42 -6.01 -1.61
C ALA A 63 1.37 -6.22 -2.79
N VAL A 64 2.66 -5.93 -2.62
CA VAL A 64 3.69 -5.95 -3.65
C VAL A 64 5.01 -6.38 -3.02
N GLN A 65 5.89 -7.00 -3.79
CA GLN A 65 7.25 -7.37 -3.37
C GLN A 65 8.32 -6.71 -4.26
N ALA A 66 9.60 -6.91 -3.93
CA ALA A 66 10.73 -6.19 -4.50
C ALA A 66 10.90 -6.30 -6.03
N ASP A 67 10.47 -7.42 -6.65
CA ASP A 67 10.52 -7.63 -8.10
C ASP A 67 9.32 -7.01 -8.85
N GLY A 68 8.43 -6.31 -8.14
CA GLY A 68 7.23 -5.70 -8.70
C GLY A 68 6.02 -6.64 -8.81
N SER A 69 6.15 -7.92 -8.44
CA SER A 69 5.02 -8.84 -8.39
C SER A 69 4.00 -8.39 -7.35
N VAL A 70 2.71 -8.50 -7.68
CA VAL A 70 1.59 -7.98 -6.89
C VAL A 70 0.72 -9.13 -6.38
N SER A 71 0.16 -8.96 -5.19
CA SER A 71 -0.80 -9.87 -4.59
C SER A 71 -2.04 -10.01 -5.48
N ALA A 72 -2.34 -11.23 -5.91
CA ALA A 72 -3.60 -11.59 -6.57
C ALA A 72 -4.80 -11.55 -5.60
N GLY A 73 -4.58 -11.29 -4.30
CA GLY A 73 -5.62 -11.25 -3.28
C GLY A 73 -6.36 -12.57 -3.10
N LEU A 74 -7.49 -12.53 -2.41
CA LEU A 74 -8.36 -13.66 -2.17
C LEU A 74 -9.75 -13.44 -2.75
N LYS A 75 -10.30 -14.46 -3.41
CA LYS A 75 -11.70 -14.43 -3.85
C LYS A 75 -12.59 -14.35 -2.61
N TRP A 76 -13.64 -13.53 -2.67
CA TRP A 76 -14.68 -13.54 -1.65
C TRP A 76 -15.38 -14.91 -1.62
N SER A 77 -15.12 -15.66 -0.54
CA SER A 77 -15.69 -16.97 -0.26
C SER A 77 -15.41 -17.35 1.20
N GLY A 78 -16.27 -18.21 1.75
CA GLY A 78 -16.14 -18.69 3.13
C GLY A 78 -16.24 -17.57 4.18
N PRO A 79 -15.67 -17.78 5.38
CA PRO A 79 -15.56 -16.74 6.40
C PRO A 79 -14.77 -15.52 5.91
N SER A 80 -15.10 -14.33 6.44
CA SER A 80 -14.45 -13.06 6.09
C SER A 80 -12.94 -13.03 6.38
N ASP A 81 -12.51 -13.75 7.40
CA ASP A 81 -11.12 -13.92 7.84
C ASP A 81 -10.50 -15.25 7.34
N GLY A 82 -11.28 -16.03 6.59
CA GLY A 82 -10.86 -17.33 6.09
C GLY A 82 -9.68 -17.22 5.12
N LYS A 83 -8.58 -17.93 5.45
CA LYS A 83 -7.30 -17.95 4.72
C LYS A 83 -6.52 -16.63 4.71
N CYS A 84 -6.86 -15.68 5.60
CA CYS A 84 -6.19 -14.38 5.68
C CYS A 84 -5.93 -13.87 7.11
N LYS A 85 -5.65 -14.76 8.07
CA LYS A 85 -5.37 -14.38 9.47
C LYS A 85 -3.90 -13.99 9.72
N GLY A 86 -3.10 -13.85 8.67
CA GLY A 86 -1.68 -13.50 8.74
C GLY A 86 -0.86 -14.31 7.74
N SER A 87 0.08 -13.65 7.06
CA SER A 87 1.01 -14.32 6.16
C SER A 87 2.10 -15.03 6.96
N GLY A 88 2.53 -16.22 6.52
CA GLY A 88 3.75 -16.84 7.03
C GLY A 88 5.03 -16.05 6.72
N LEU A 89 4.95 -15.10 5.77
CA LEU A 89 6.05 -14.22 5.35
C LEU A 89 6.02 -12.84 6.03
N GLY A 90 5.13 -12.64 7.01
CA GLY A 90 5.01 -11.38 7.76
C GLY A 90 3.93 -10.43 7.24
N SER A 91 3.69 -9.37 8.00
CA SER A 91 2.72 -8.31 7.70
C SER A 91 3.39 -7.12 7.01
N GLN A 92 2.60 -6.18 6.49
CA GLN A 92 3.10 -4.95 5.88
C GLN A 92 2.20 -3.75 6.20
N VAL A 93 2.82 -2.60 6.41
CA VAL A 93 2.20 -1.28 6.35
C VAL A 93 2.99 -0.43 5.37
N TYR A 94 2.28 0.44 4.65
CA TYR A 94 2.85 1.39 3.71
C TYR A 94 2.66 2.80 4.27
N SER A 95 3.59 3.71 4.00
CA SER A 95 3.43 5.10 4.37
C SER A 95 3.82 6.06 3.25
N ARG A 96 3.12 7.19 3.16
CA ARG A 96 3.50 8.33 2.32
C ARG A 96 3.16 9.61 3.05
N SER A 97 4.02 10.61 2.92
CA SER A 97 3.91 11.86 3.65
C SER A 97 4.06 13.08 2.74
N GLY A 98 3.57 14.22 3.22
CA GLY A 98 3.70 15.50 2.53
C GLY A 98 3.02 16.64 3.27
N TRP A 99 3.36 17.88 2.88
CA TRP A 99 2.70 19.07 3.38
C TRP A 99 1.33 19.26 2.73
N TYR A 100 0.32 19.57 3.56
CA TYR A 100 -1.00 19.98 3.09
C TYR A 100 -1.60 21.00 4.06
N LYS A 101 -1.91 22.20 3.53
CA LYS A 101 -2.47 23.33 4.31
C LYS A 101 -1.70 23.59 5.62
N ASP A 102 -0.39 23.80 5.50
CA ASP A 102 0.53 24.13 6.60
C ASP A 102 0.62 23.07 7.71
N ARG A 103 0.24 21.82 7.40
CA ARG A 103 0.41 20.66 8.28
C ARG A 103 1.11 19.55 7.54
N TRP A 104 1.90 18.76 8.27
CA TRP A 104 2.52 17.57 7.72
C TRP A 104 1.59 16.38 7.89
N ALA A 105 1.18 15.77 6.77
CA ALA A 105 0.34 14.59 6.73
C ALA A 105 1.20 13.35 6.55
N ILE A 106 0.93 12.30 7.34
CA ILE A 106 1.51 10.97 7.14
C ILE A 106 0.35 10.00 6.97
N MET A 107 0.15 9.54 5.74
CA MET A 107 -0.80 8.49 5.42
C MET A 107 -0.12 7.14 5.64
N TYR A 108 -0.75 6.28 6.42
CA TYR A 108 -0.44 4.86 6.57
C TYR A 108 -1.53 4.05 5.88
N ALA A 109 -1.16 3.06 5.09
CA ALA A 109 -2.10 2.20 4.38
C ALA A 109 -1.79 0.72 4.65
N TRP A 110 -2.85 -0.06 4.75
CA TRP A 110 -2.79 -1.51 4.89
C TRP A 110 -3.58 -2.17 3.77
N TYR A 111 -2.99 -3.22 3.22
CA TYR A 111 -3.63 -4.07 2.24
C TYR A 111 -4.13 -5.35 2.90
N PHE A 112 -5.33 -5.76 2.52
CA PHE A 112 -5.98 -6.97 2.95
C PHE A 112 -6.36 -7.79 1.71
N PRO A 113 -6.12 -9.12 1.69
CA PRO A 113 -6.38 -9.92 0.49
C PRO A 113 -7.85 -9.92 0.03
N LYS A 114 -8.79 -9.73 0.96
CA LYS A 114 -10.23 -9.56 0.71
C LYS A 114 -10.89 -8.72 1.80
N GLY A 115 -12.01 -8.08 1.48
CA GLY A 115 -12.79 -7.26 2.41
C GLY A 115 -14.28 -7.60 2.38
N ARG A 116 -14.96 -7.37 3.50
CA ARG A 116 -16.42 -7.51 3.60
C ARG A 116 -17.09 -6.21 3.14
N GLN A 117 -18.11 -6.32 2.31
CA GLN A 117 -18.94 -5.19 1.89
C GLN A 117 -20.14 -5.06 2.85
N TYR A 118 -20.27 -3.95 3.56
CA TYR A 118 -21.34 -3.73 4.55
C TYR A 118 -22.70 -3.34 3.96
N ILE A 119 -22.79 -3.14 2.63
CA ILE A 119 -23.95 -2.55 1.95
C ILE A 119 -25.12 -3.54 1.75
N SER A 120 -24.90 -4.86 1.82
CA SER A 120 -25.96 -5.84 1.53
C SER A 120 -26.35 -6.73 2.72
N LYS A 121 -27.63 -7.14 2.75
CA LYS A 121 -28.20 -8.12 3.69
C LYS A 121 -27.54 -9.51 3.54
N TYR A 122 -26.86 -9.76 2.43
CA TYR A 122 -26.11 -10.98 2.17
C TYR A 122 -24.65 -10.80 2.59
N ARG A 123 -23.97 -11.90 2.96
CA ARG A 123 -22.52 -11.90 3.23
C ARG A 123 -21.76 -11.70 1.92
N SER A 124 -21.77 -10.47 1.42
CA SER A 124 -21.04 -10.01 0.23
C SER A 124 -19.70 -9.39 0.61
N GLY A 125 -18.77 -9.43 -0.32
CA GLY A 125 -17.45 -8.84 -0.16
C GLY A 125 -16.71 -8.86 -1.49
N HIS A 126 -15.47 -8.41 -1.46
CA HIS A 126 -14.67 -8.21 -2.66
C HIS A 126 -13.24 -8.71 -2.44
N ARG A 127 -12.60 -9.08 -3.55
CA ARG A 127 -11.16 -9.33 -3.60
C ARG A 127 -10.44 -8.01 -3.49
N HIS A 128 -9.34 -7.99 -2.74
CA HIS A 128 -8.56 -6.80 -2.38
C HIS A 128 -9.34 -5.83 -1.49
N PHE A 129 -8.70 -5.35 -0.44
CA PHE A 129 -9.22 -4.26 0.36
C PHE A 129 -8.05 -3.42 0.86
N TRP A 130 -8.21 -2.11 0.78
CA TRP A 130 -7.25 -1.14 1.28
C TRP A 130 -7.96 -0.27 2.30
N SER A 131 -7.29 -0.04 3.42
CA SER A 131 -7.71 0.91 4.45
C SER A 131 -6.51 1.75 4.83
N TYR A 132 -6.77 2.94 5.37
CA TYR A 132 -5.73 3.90 5.66
C TYR A 132 -6.05 4.75 6.89
N ALA A 133 -5.00 5.31 7.46
CA ALA A 133 -5.08 6.33 8.49
C ALA A 133 -4.13 7.48 8.15
N ILE A 134 -4.56 8.71 8.35
CA ILE A 134 -3.73 9.90 8.20
C ILE A 134 -3.46 10.47 9.59
N VAL A 135 -2.19 10.59 9.94
CA VAL A 135 -1.73 11.30 11.13
C VAL A 135 -1.28 12.69 10.69
N TRP A 136 -1.87 13.72 11.29
CA TRP A 136 -1.50 15.11 11.06
C TRP A 136 -0.57 15.57 12.19
N VAL A 137 0.58 16.12 11.82
CA VAL A 137 1.55 16.71 12.77
C VAL A 137 1.93 18.12 12.31
N ASP A 138 2.46 18.91 13.24
CA ASP A 138 2.84 20.31 13.02
C ASP A 138 4.22 20.50 12.35
N SER A 139 5.03 19.46 12.25
CA SER A 139 6.33 19.49 11.59
C SER A 139 6.66 18.17 10.91
N ASP A 140 7.46 18.22 9.86
CA ASP A 140 8.09 17.07 9.22
C ASP A 140 9.28 16.50 10.04
N LYS A 141 9.75 17.24 11.07
CA LYS A 141 10.90 16.87 11.88
C LYS A 141 10.49 16.14 13.16
N PRO A 142 10.98 14.90 13.39
CA PRO A 142 10.50 14.06 14.48
C PRO A 142 10.81 14.59 15.89
N GLY A 143 11.85 15.42 16.07
CA GLY A 143 12.31 15.86 17.39
C GLY A 143 11.26 16.61 18.21
N ASN A 144 10.49 17.51 17.58
CA ASN A 144 9.54 18.40 18.25
C ASN A 144 8.10 18.28 17.72
N SER A 145 7.83 17.32 16.83
CA SER A 145 6.52 17.17 16.22
C SER A 145 5.45 16.71 17.22
N VAL A 146 4.30 17.37 17.19
CA VAL A 146 3.09 17.08 17.96
C VAL A 146 1.94 16.69 17.03
N ILE A 147 1.17 15.68 17.42
CA ILE A 147 -0.03 15.26 16.68
C ILE A 147 -1.10 16.35 16.80
N GLN A 148 -1.58 16.83 15.66
CA GLN A 148 -2.67 17.81 15.55
C GLN A 148 -4.02 17.17 15.20
N GLY A 149 -4.04 15.92 14.73
CA GLY A 149 -5.28 15.23 14.38
C GLY A 149 -5.04 13.86 13.76
N ARG A 150 -6.12 13.07 13.66
CA ARG A 150 -6.13 11.75 13.04
C ARG A 150 -7.41 11.58 12.21
N LEU A 151 -7.29 10.95 11.05
CA LEU A 151 -8.40 10.48 10.22
C LEU A 151 -8.15 9.02 9.87
N SER A 152 -9.17 8.18 9.88
CA SER A 152 -9.06 6.75 9.53
C SER A 152 -10.33 6.27 8.85
N GLU A 153 -10.17 5.40 7.86
CA GLU A 153 -11.27 4.71 7.15
C GLU A 153 -11.04 3.20 7.09
#